data_AF-A0A842XF99-F1
#
_entry.id   AF-A0A842XF99-F1
#
_cell.length_a   1.000
_cell.length_b   1.000
_cell.length_c   1.000
_cell.angle_alpha   90.00
_cell.angle_beta   90.00
_cell.angle_gamma   90.00
#
_symmetry.space_group_name_H-M   'P 1'
#
loop_
_entity.id
_entity.type
_entity.pdbx_description
1 polymer ?
#
loop_
_entity_poly.entity_id
_entity_poly.type
_entity_poly.pdbx_seq_one_letter_code
_entity_poly.pdbx_strand_id
1 'polypeptide(L)'
;MDEKNCALFGVIGPLLAYVSIGVSIALSPWFSWEKSALSDLGHAVESGVAPIFNFGLLLTGFFLTIYAVKVLKGYARWTGYSLVISAFTLQLIAVFDEVYGLLHLVVSILFFVSLGVTSLLYAVERKSYSAVAAFAIGL
;
A
#
# COMPACT_ATOMS: atom_id res chain seq x y z
N MET A 1 -11.62 -15.00 -14.33
CA MET A 1 -11.20 -13.61 -14.61
C MET A 1 -9.90 -13.70 -15.40
N ASP A 2 -9.90 -13.16 -16.61
CA ASP A 2 -8.74 -13.24 -17.50
C ASP A 2 -7.56 -12.45 -16.94
N GLU A 3 -6.35 -12.91 -17.24
CA GLU A 3 -5.10 -12.29 -16.80
C GLU A 3 -5.02 -10.81 -17.19
N LYS A 4 -5.52 -10.46 -18.38
CA LYS A 4 -5.60 -9.07 -18.87
C LYS A 4 -6.41 -8.16 -17.96
N ASN A 5 -7.53 -8.66 -17.42
CA ASN A 5 -8.36 -7.89 -16.50
C ASN A 5 -7.69 -7.78 -15.13
N CYS A 6 -7.01 -8.85 -14.68
CA CYS A 6 -6.24 -8.83 -13.44
C CYS A 6 -5.06 -7.84 -13.50
N ALA A 7 -4.50 -7.57 -14.69
CA ALA A 7 -3.39 -6.63 -14.86
C ALA A 7 -3.80 -5.20 -14.48
N LEU A 8 -5.06 -4.82 -14.72
CA LEU A 8 -5.59 -3.50 -14.36
C LEU A 8 -5.54 -3.25 -12.85
N PHE A 9 -5.59 -4.29 -12.03
CA PHE A 9 -5.53 -4.15 -10.56
C PHE A 9 -4.16 -3.66 -10.06
N GLY A 10 -3.09 -3.85 -10.83
CA GLY A 10 -1.79 -3.24 -10.53
C GLY A 10 -1.81 -1.70 -10.61
N VAL A 11 -2.78 -1.12 -11.32
CA VAL A 11 -2.97 0.33 -11.43
C VAL A 11 -4.13 0.80 -10.54
N ILE A 12 -5.26 0.07 -10.55
CA ILE A 12 -6.45 0.41 -9.76
C ILE A 12 -6.13 0.36 -8.26
N GLY A 13 -5.35 -0.61 -7.80
CA GLY A 13 -4.97 -0.75 -6.39
C GLY A 13 -4.31 0.52 -5.84
N PRO A 14 -3.15 0.97 -6.38
CA PRO A 14 -2.50 2.20 -5.93
C PRO A 14 -3.36 3.45 -6.12
N LEU A 15 -4.16 3.52 -7.19
CA LEU A 15 -5.08 4.64 -7.42
C LEU A 15 -6.12 4.75 -6.30
N LEU A 16 -6.68 3.63 -5.84
CA LEU A 16 -7.62 3.62 -4.70
C LEU A 16 -6.98 4.16 -3.43
N ALA A 17 -5.73 3.80 -3.13
CA ALA A 17 -5.02 4.35 -1.96
C ALA A 17 -4.88 5.87 -2.09
N TYR A 18 -4.37 6.38 -3.21
CA TYR A 18 -4.19 7.82 -3.40
C TYR A 18 -5.50 8.60 -3.36
N VAL A 19 -6.57 8.07 -3.96
CA VAL A 19 -7.90 8.69 -3.91
C VAL A 19 -8.44 8.69 -2.48
N SER A 20 -8.40 7.57 -1.77
CA SER A 20 -8.86 7.49 -0.38
C SER A 20 -8.07 8.41 0.55
N ILE A 21 -6.74 8.47 0.39
CA ILE A 21 -5.88 9.39 1.16
C ILE A 21 -6.25 10.84 0.84
N GLY A 22 -6.32 11.21 -0.44
CA GLY A 22 -6.64 12.57 -0.88
C GLY A 22 -8.02 13.04 -0.40
N VAL A 23 -9.04 12.18 -0.48
CA VAL A 23 -10.38 12.45 0.04
C VAL A 23 -10.35 12.61 1.56
N SER A 24 -9.63 11.74 2.28
CA SER A 24 -9.52 11.81 3.74
C SER A 24 -8.85 13.12 4.19
N ILE A 25 -7.79 13.56 3.49
CA ILE A 25 -7.14 14.86 3.74
C ILE A 25 -8.11 16.00 3.46
N ALA A 26 -8.81 15.98 2.31
CA ALA A 26 -9.73 17.05 1.93
C ALA A 26 -10.89 17.23 2.92
N LEU A 27 -11.31 16.14 3.58
CA LEU A 27 -12.38 16.12 4.59
C LEU A 27 -11.87 16.38 6.01
N SER A 28 -10.57 16.60 6.21
CA SER A 28 -9.94 16.75 7.53
C SER A 28 -9.25 18.11 7.66
N PRO A 29 -9.98 19.19 8.05
CA PRO A 29 -9.41 20.53 8.20
C PRO A 29 -8.27 20.64 9.23
N TRP A 30 -8.18 19.67 10.13
CA TRP A 30 -7.14 19.58 11.16
C TRP A 30 -5.82 18.99 10.63
N PHE A 31 -5.83 18.34 9.46
CA PHE A 31 -4.66 17.69 8.91
C PHE A 31 -3.62 18.72 8.48
N SER A 32 -2.38 18.53 8.94
CA SER A 32 -1.24 19.38 8.58
C SER A 32 -0.06 18.52 8.20
N TRP A 33 0.51 18.74 7.01
CA TRP A 33 1.68 17.98 6.53
C TRP A 33 2.91 18.05 7.45
N GLU A 34 3.03 19.09 8.26
CA GLU A 34 4.16 19.27 9.18
C GLU A 34 3.95 18.60 10.53
N LYS A 35 2.68 18.41 10.95
CA LYS A 35 2.32 17.99 12.31
C LYS A 35 1.61 16.64 12.38
N SER A 36 0.93 16.26 11.31
CA SER A 36 0.12 15.05 11.23
C SER A 36 0.86 13.97 10.45
N ALA A 37 0.74 12.73 10.91
CA ALA A 37 1.04 11.56 10.10
C ALA A 37 -0.15 11.24 9.18
N LEU A 38 0.11 10.58 8.05
CA LEU A 38 -0.99 10.06 7.23
C LEU A 38 -1.82 9.02 7.98
N SER A 39 -1.21 8.25 8.89
CA SER A 39 -1.92 7.26 9.71
C SER A 39 -2.93 7.89 10.67
N ASP A 40 -2.76 9.16 11.07
CA ASP A 40 -3.73 9.89 11.90
C ASP A 40 -5.11 9.94 11.22
N LEU A 41 -5.14 10.00 9.89
CA LEU A 41 -6.40 9.96 9.12
C LEU A 41 -7.13 8.62 9.31
N GLY A 42 -6.39 7.53 9.50
CA GLY A 42 -6.89 6.19 9.75
C GLY A 42 -7.25 5.90 11.22
N HIS A 43 -7.03 6.84 12.13
CA HIS A 43 -7.25 6.60 13.56
C HIS A 43 -8.74 6.43 13.88
N ALA A 44 -9.18 5.19 14.16
CA ALA A 44 -10.61 4.85 14.19
C ALA A 44 -11.44 5.50 15.31
N VAL A 45 -10.80 6.07 16.33
CA VAL A 45 -11.47 6.71 17.46
C VAL A 45 -11.54 8.23 17.28
N GLU A 46 -10.47 8.86 16.81
CA GLU A 46 -10.36 10.32 16.76
C GLU A 46 -10.59 10.90 15.36
N SER A 47 -10.50 10.09 14.31
CA SER A 47 -10.68 10.53 12.93
C SER A 47 -12.01 10.05 12.34
N GLY A 48 -12.90 11.00 12.04
CA GLY A 48 -14.17 10.70 11.35
C GLY A 48 -14.01 10.20 9.91
N VAL A 49 -12.82 10.37 9.31
CA VAL A 49 -12.51 9.89 7.95
C VAL A 49 -11.82 8.52 7.93
N ALA A 50 -11.55 7.92 9.10
CA ALA A 50 -10.87 6.64 9.23
C ALA A 50 -11.48 5.51 8.38
N PRO A 51 -12.82 5.38 8.24
CA PRO A 51 -13.39 4.36 7.35
C PRO A 51 -12.98 4.54 5.89
N ILE A 52 -12.86 5.78 5.38
CA ILE A 52 -12.47 6.06 3.99
C ILE A 52 -11.00 5.71 3.78
N PHE A 53 -10.14 6.15 4.71
CA PHE A 53 -8.70 5.91 4.67
C PHE A 53 -8.38 4.41 4.78
N ASN A 54 -8.82 3.76 5.86
CA ASN A 54 -8.51 2.34 6.13
C ASN A 54 -9.13 1.42 5.09
N PHE A 55 -10.38 1.68 4.65
CA PHE A 55 -10.98 0.87 3.59
C PHE A 55 -10.25 1.02 2.25
N GLY A 56 -9.75 2.22 1.95
CA GLY A 56 -8.87 2.46 0.81
C GLY A 56 -7.63 1.58 0.84
N LEU A 57 -6.88 1.60 1.95
CA LEU A 57 -5.69 0.78 2.13
C LEU A 57 -6.00 -0.73 2.04
N LEU A 58 -7.10 -1.16 2.65
CA LEU A 58 -7.56 -2.55 2.60
C LEU A 58 -7.83 -2.99 1.16
N LEU A 59 -8.60 -2.21 0.40
CA LEU A 59 -8.90 -2.51 -1.01
C LEU A 59 -7.65 -2.50 -1.87
N THR A 60 -6.73 -1.56 -1.64
CA THR A 60 -5.45 -1.52 -2.35
C THR A 60 -4.66 -2.81 -2.15
N GLY A 61 -4.51 -3.27 -0.90
CA GLY A 61 -3.84 -4.53 -0.62
C GLY A 61 -4.57 -5.74 -1.24
N PHE A 62 -5.90 -5.76 -1.21
CA PHE A 62 -6.68 -6.82 -1.86
C PHE A 62 -6.42 -6.88 -3.38
N PHE A 63 -6.52 -5.74 -4.09
CA PHE A 63 -6.30 -5.68 -5.53
C PHE A 63 -4.85 -5.97 -5.93
N LEU A 64 -3.88 -5.46 -5.17
CA LEU A 64 -2.47 -5.77 -5.38
C LEU A 64 -2.16 -7.26 -5.17
N THR A 65 -2.84 -7.92 -4.22
CA THR A 65 -2.71 -9.37 -4.03
C THR A 65 -3.20 -10.15 -5.25
N ILE A 66 -4.35 -9.78 -5.82
CA ILE A 66 -4.88 -10.41 -7.04
C ILE A 66 -3.89 -10.21 -8.20
N TYR A 67 -3.43 -8.98 -8.41
CA TYR A 67 -2.44 -8.66 -9.43
C TYR A 67 -1.14 -9.46 -9.25
N ALA A 68 -0.64 -9.52 -8.01
CA ALA A 68 0.60 -10.20 -7.68
C ALA A 68 0.54 -11.71 -8.01
N VAL A 69 -0.55 -12.36 -7.59
CA VAL A 69 -0.73 -13.82 -7.75
C VAL A 69 -1.08 -14.20 -9.18
N LYS A 70 -1.96 -13.44 -9.84
CA LYS A 70 -2.50 -13.80 -11.15
C LYS A 70 -1.64 -13.33 -12.32
N VAL A 71 -0.87 -12.27 -12.13
CA VAL A 71 -0.12 -11.63 -13.23
C VAL A 71 1.36 -11.62 -12.86
N LEU A 72 1.77 -10.89 -11.82
CA LEU A 72 3.18 -10.64 -11.48
C LEU A 72 4.02 -11.90 -11.31
N LYS A 73 3.46 -12.90 -10.62
CA LYS A 73 4.13 -14.18 -10.39
C LYS A 73 4.50 -14.93 -11.68
N GLY A 74 3.77 -14.72 -12.78
CA GLY A 74 4.02 -15.35 -14.07
C GLY A 74 5.26 -14.81 -14.79
N TYR A 75 5.67 -13.57 -14.51
CA TYR A 75 6.75 -12.89 -15.24
C TYR A 75 7.86 -12.28 -14.35
N ALA A 76 7.65 -12.21 -13.04
CA ALA A 76 8.61 -11.81 -12.01
C ALA A 76 8.23 -12.54 -10.71
N ARG A 77 8.64 -13.81 -10.61
CA ARG A 77 8.14 -14.75 -9.60
C ARG A 77 8.41 -14.29 -8.18
N TRP A 78 9.63 -13.81 -7.91
CA TRP A 78 10.03 -13.39 -6.57
C TRP A 78 9.38 -12.06 -6.18
N THR A 79 9.29 -11.14 -7.13
CA THR A 79 8.54 -9.89 -6.98
C THR A 79 7.07 -10.19 -6.66
N GLY A 80 6.46 -11.15 -7.35
CA GLY A 80 5.08 -11.57 -7.09
C GLY A 80 4.87 -12.01 -5.65
N TYR A 81 5.74 -12.87 -5.11
CA TYR A 81 5.65 -13.29 -3.71
C TYR A 81 5.88 -12.14 -2.72
N SER A 82 6.89 -11.30 -2.98
CA SER A 82 7.18 -10.14 -2.13
C SER A 82 6.04 -9.14 -2.13
N LEU A 83 5.39 -8.90 -3.28
CA LEU A 83 4.26 -7.99 -3.38
C LEU A 83 3.04 -8.52 -2.62
N VAL A 84 2.81 -9.84 -2.57
CA VAL A 84 1.75 -10.41 -1.71
C VAL A 84 2.01 -10.10 -0.23
N ILE A 85 3.26 -10.20 0.23
CA ILE A 85 3.63 -9.87 1.62
C ILE A 85 3.41 -8.38 1.89
N SER A 86 3.84 -7.51 0.99
CA SER A 86 3.61 -6.06 1.08
C SER A 86 2.13 -5.70 1.06
N ALA A 87 1.35 -6.33 0.18
CA ALA A 87 -0.09 -6.10 0.08
C ALA A 87 -0.85 -6.60 1.32
N PHE A 88 -0.39 -7.68 1.94
CA PHE A 88 -0.95 -8.18 3.19
C PHE A 88 -0.60 -7.26 4.37
N THR A 89 0.65 -6.83 4.50
CA THR A 89 1.05 -5.90 5.57
C THR A 89 0.37 -4.53 5.43
N LEU A 90 0.09 -4.06 4.21
CA LEU A 90 -0.76 -2.88 3.98
C LEU A 90 -2.19 -3.06 4.52
N GLN A 91 -2.79 -4.24 4.32
CA GLN A 91 -4.09 -4.55 4.92
C GLN A 91 -4.00 -4.62 6.45
N LEU A 92 -2.88 -5.08 7.00
CA LEU A 92 -2.67 -5.05 8.45
C LEU A 92 -2.57 -3.62 9.00
N ILE A 93 -1.98 -2.67 8.27
CA ILE A 93 -2.01 -1.24 8.65
C ILE A 93 -3.46 -0.74 8.73
N ALA A 94 -4.31 -1.13 7.78
CA ALA A 94 -5.72 -0.75 7.78
C ALA A 94 -6.52 -1.35 8.95
N VAL A 95 -6.13 -2.53 9.43
CA VAL A 95 -6.79 -3.23 10.55
C VAL A 95 -6.25 -2.77 11.90
N PHE A 96 -4.93 -2.67 12.01
CA PHE A 96 -4.22 -2.20 13.18
C PHE A 96 -3.83 -0.75 12.96
N ASP A 97 -4.82 0.13 12.87
CA ASP A 97 -4.62 1.58 12.72
C ASP A 97 -3.95 2.21 13.95
N GLU A 98 -3.76 3.53 13.95
CA GLU A 98 -3.02 4.26 14.99
C GLU A 98 -3.53 4.01 16.43
N VAL A 99 -4.79 3.56 16.62
CA VAL A 99 -5.34 3.13 17.93
C VAL A 99 -4.45 2.06 18.59
N TYR A 100 -3.82 1.22 17.78
CA TYR A 100 -3.05 0.07 18.27
C TYR A 100 -1.59 0.42 18.61
N GLY A 101 -1.17 1.70 18.48
CA GLY A 101 0.12 2.22 18.94
C GLY A 101 1.31 1.40 18.42
N LEU A 102 2.02 0.71 19.31
CA LEU A 102 3.21 -0.07 18.95
C LEU A 102 2.92 -1.13 17.87
N LEU A 103 1.74 -1.75 17.86
CA LEU A 103 1.41 -2.75 16.85
C LEU A 103 1.27 -2.10 15.47
N HIS A 104 0.64 -0.92 15.40
CA HIS A 104 0.55 -0.12 14.18
C HIS A 104 1.96 0.21 13.66
N LEU A 105 2.84 0.70 14.52
CA LEU A 105 4.22 1.01 14.17
C LEU A 105 4.96 -0.20 13.58
N VAL A 106 4.82 -1.38 14.19
CA VAL A 106 5.47 -2.61 13.71
C VAL A 106 4.95 -3.01 12.33
N VAL A 107 3.63 -3.04 12.11
CA VAL A 107 3.08 -3.44 10.81
C VAL A 107 3.40 -2.40 9.72
N SER A 108 3.47 -1.13 10.08
CA SER A 108 3.91 -0.05 9.18
C SER A 108 5.36 -0.21 8.76
N ILE A 109 6.28 -0.49 9.69
CA ILE A 109 7.69 -0.78 9.37
C ILE A 109 7.79 -2.00 8.45
N LEU A 110 7.07 -3.09 8.76
CA LEU A 110 7.09 -4.30 7.94
C LEU A 110 6.62 -4.02 6.52
N PHE A 111 5.56 -3.23 6.35
CA PHE A 111 5.06 -2.82 5.04
C PHE A 111 6.11 -2.03 4.25
N PHE A 112 6.68 -0.97 4.83
CA PHE A 112 7.66 -0.14 4.11
C PHE A 112 8.92 -0.93 3.74
N VAL A 113 9.43 -1.76 4.66
CA VAL A 113 10.59 -2.62 4.39
C VAL A 113 10.25 -3.65 3.29
N SER A 114 9.12 -4.34 3.38
CA SER A 114 8.75 -5.34 2.38
C SER A 114 8.47 -4.71 1.02
N LEU A 115 7.88 -3.51 0.98
CA LEU A 115 7.65 -2.77 -0.26
C LEU A 115 8.98 -2.36 -0.91
N GLY A 116 9.94 -1.86 -0.11
CA GLY A 116 11.29 -1.57 -0.58
C GLY A 116 11.98 -2.79 -1.17
N VAL A 117 11.91 -3.94 -0.49
CA VAL A 117 12.41 -5.23 -1.00
C VAL A 117 11.69 -5.63 -2.30
N THR A 118 10.38 -5.43 -2.39
CA THR A 118 9.60 -5.71 -3.60
C THR A 118 10.10 -4.88 -4.78
N SER A 119 10.37 -3.59 -4.57
CA SER A 119 10.91 -2.69 -5.58
C SER A 119 12.29 -3.12 -6.07
N LEU A 120 13.19 -3.51 -5.15
CA LEU A 120 14.52 -4.04 -5.49
C LEU A 120 14.44 -5.37 -6.25
N LEU A 121 13.57 -6.29 -5.83
CA LEU A 121 13.35 -7.56 -6.54
C LEU A 121 12.85 -7.32 -7.96
N TYR A 122 11.92 -6.38 -8.13
CA TYR A 122 11.42 -6.00 -9.45
C TYR A 122 12.52 -5.39 -10.31
N ALA A 123 13.35 -4.51 -9.74
CA ALA A 123 14.50 -3.92 -10.42
C ALA A 123 15.45 -5.00 -10.95
N VAL A 124 15.74 -6.03 -10.15
CA VAL A 124 16.63 -7.13 -10.52
C VAL A 124 15.98 -8.09 -11.53
N GLU A 125 14.79 -8.62 -11.25
CA GLU A 125 14.12 -9.59 -12.13
C GLU A 125 13.78 -8.98 -13.50
N ARG A 126 13.52 -7.67 -13.56
CA ARG A 126 13.11 -6.97 -14.78
C ARG A 126 14.16 -6.04 -15.37
N LYS A 127 15.35 -5.95 -14.75
CA LYS A 127 16.42 -5.01 -15.14
C LYS A 127 15.88 -3.58 -15.30
N SER A 128 15.04 -3.17 -14.36
CA SER A 128 14.24 -1.94 -14.46
C SER A 128 14.85 -0.79 -13.67
N TYR A 129 15.34 0.23 -14.38
CA TYR A 129 15.87 1.45 -13.75
C TYR A 129 14.79 2.29 -13.06
N SER A 130 13.55 2.25 -13.53
CA SER A 130 12.44 2.97 -12.89
C SER A 130 12.12 2.41 -11.51
N ALA A 131 12.31 1.11 -11.29
CA ALA A 131 12.14 0.48 -9.99
C ALA A 131 13.22 0.91 -9.00
N VAL A 132 14.47 1.03 -9.47
CA VAL A 132 15.57 1.60 -8.65
C VAL A 132 15.26 3.05 -8.26
N ALA A 133 14.77 3.85 -9.21
CA ALA A 133 14.39 5.24 -8.94
C ALA A 133 13.24 5.33 -7.93
N ALA A 134 12.21 4.49 -8.08
CA ALA A 134 11.08 4.41 -7.14
C ALA A 134 11.57 4.07 -5.73
N PHE A 135 12.40 3.03 -5.58
CA PHE A 135 13.03 2.70 -4.30
C PHE A 135 13.82 3.87 -3.69
N ALA A 136 14.62 4.56 -4.50
CA ALA A 136 15.47 5.65 -4.03
C ALA A 136 14.69 6.86 -3.49
N ILE A 137 13.50 7.12 -4.03
CA ILE A 137 12.63 8.22 -3.61
C ILE A 137 11.51 7.79 -2.65
N GLY A 138 11.50 6.51 -2.24
CA GLY A 138 10.49 5.95 -1.33
C GLY A 138 9.11 5.71 -1.96
N LEU A 139 9.06 5.44 -3.28
CA LEU A 139 7.87 5.09 -4.07
C LEU A 139 7.79 3.59 -4.40
#